data_AF-A0A933WYW8-F1
#
_entry.id   AF-A0A933WYW8-F1
#
_cell.length_a   1.000
_cell.length_b   1.000
_cell.length_c   1.000
_cell.angle_alpha   90.00
_cell.angle_beta   90.00
_cell.angle_gamma   90.00
#
_symmetry.space_group_name_H-M   'P 1'
#
loop_
_entity.id
_entity.type
_entity.pdbx_description
1 polymer ?
#
loop_
_entity_poly.entity_id
_entity_poly.type
_entity_poly.pdbx_seq_one_letter_code
_entity_poly.pdbx_strand_id
1 'polypeptide(L)'
;MYLIDGYNLLFVHFGMEADKKSANMEALRSKLVYQIRGFQLSKKGGRYVIVFDGTKISSFLPNPVTPHSPGHERVQVIYSNGSADDFIKSYVEKSANPKEIIVVTSDNEIINSVSKRVKYVVSSDEFAKLLADLFAKRKASRDPKTSERRYFSLSPAEVEKWKKVFGVDKDTFEI
;
A
#
# COMPACT_ATOMS: atom_id res chain seq x y z
N MET A 1 -3.77 16.16 0.12
CA MET A 1 -2.90 15.02 0.52
C MET A 1 -3.70 14.07 1.40
N TYR A 2 -3.48 12.77 1.30
CA TYR A 2 -4.02 11.78 2.24
C TYR A 2 -2.97 11.43 3.29
N LEU A 3 -3.34 11.53 4.56
CA LEU A 3 -2.55 11.09 5.71
C LEU A 3 -3.32 9.93 6.36
N ILE A 4 -2.78 8.72 6.27
CA ILE A 4 -3.49 7.47 6.53
C ILE A 4 -2.90 6.78 7.76
N ASP A 5 -3.75 6.47 8.72
CA ASP A 5 -3.43 5.55 9.81
C ASP A 5 -3.40 4.11 9.27
N GLY A 6 -2.20 3.55 9.22
CA GLY A 6 -1.91 2.29 8.56
C GLY A 6 -2.53 1.09 9.26
N TYR A 7 -2.47 1.00 10.58
CA TYR A 7 -3.03 -0.16 11.29
C TYR A 7 -4.55 -0.07 11.39
N ASN A 8 -5.08 1.12 11.66
CA ASN A 8 -6.52 1.30 11.72
C ASN A 8 -7.18 0.89 10.39
N LEU A 9 -6.58 1.27 9.26
CA LEU A 9 -7.04 0.81 7.95
C LEU A 9 -6.76 -0.68 7.69
N LEU A 10 -5.60 -1.20 8.08
CA LEU A 10 -5.22 -2.61 7.86
C LEU A 10 -6.22 -3.56 8.53
N PHE A 11 -6.56 -3.31 9.80
CA PHE A 11 -7.47 -4.18 10.55
C PHE A 11 -8.88 -4.19 9.95
N VAL A 12 -9.40 -3.04 9.54
CA VAL A 12 -10.71 -2.96 8.89
C VAL A 12 -10.69 -3.58 7.50
N HIS A 13 -9.63 -3.36 6.72
CA HIS A 13 -9.57 -3.83 5.34
C HIS A 13 -9.36 -5.35 5.21
N PHE A 14 -8.62 -5.96 6.14
CA PHE A 14 -8.31 -7.40 6.10
C PHE A 14 -9.05 -8.24 7.14
N GLY A 15 -9.67 -7.62 8.15
CA GLY A 15 -10.47 -8.30 9.17
C GLY A 15 -9.75 -9.51 9.78
N MET A 16 -10.37 -10.68 9.68
CA MET A 16 -9.84 -11.96 10.21
C MET A 16 -8.45 -12.36 9.69
N GLU A 17 -8.00 -11.86 8.53
CA GLU A 17 -6.63 -12.11 8.06
C GLU A 17 -5.59 -11.39 8.95
N ALA A 18 -5.95 -10.24 9.52
CA ALA A 18 -5.10 -9.44 10.41
C ALA A 18 -5.09 -9.98 11.85
N ASP A 19 -6.09 -10.77 12.25
CA ASP A 19 -6.17 -11.39 13.58
C ASP A 19 -5.26 -12.63 13.73
N LYS A 20 -4.74 -13.18 12.63
CA LYS A 20 -3.87 -14.37 12.64
C LYS A 20 -2.40 -13.97 12.83
N LYS A 21 -1.85 -14.34 14.00
CA LYS A 21 -0.49 -14.09 14.55
C LYS A 21 0.62 -13.65 13.56
N SER A 22 1.28 -12.54 13.93
CA SER A 22 2.60 -11.97 13.59
C SER A 22 3.31 -12.28 12.25
N ALA A 23 3.36 -13.53 11.77
CA ALA A 23 4.03 -13.89 10.53
C ALA A 23 3.38 -13.28 9.29
N ASN A 24 2.07 -13.01 9.32
CA ASN A 24 1.33 -12.43 8.19
C ASN A 24 1.32 -10.90 8.18
N MET A 25 1.66 -10.22 9.29
CA MET A 25 1.46 -8.76 9.39
C MET A 25 2.31 -7.99 8.38
N GLU A 26 3.51 -8.45 8.07
CA GLU A 26 4.35 -7.78 7.08
C GLU A 26 3.82 -7.94 5.65
N ALA A 27 3.29 -9.13 5.34
CA ALA A 27 2.63 -9.38 4.07
C ALA A 27 1.36 -8.54 3.93
N LEU A 28 0.57 -8.39 5.00
CA LEU A 28 -0.61 -7.53 5.02
C LEU A 28 -0.27 -6.05 4.87
N ARG A 29 0.76 -5.55 5.56
CA ARG A 29 1.26 -4.17 5.35
C ARG A 29 1.65 -3.95 3.90
N SER A 30 2.45 -4.87 3.34
CA SER A 30 2.89 -4.80 1.95
C SER A 30 1.71 -4.82 0.97
N LYS A 31 0.73 -5.70 1.20
CA LYS A 31 -0.52 -5.80 0.42
C LYS A 31 -1.32 -4.50 0.47
N LEU A 32 -1.48 -3.91 1.67
CA LEU A 32 -2.17 -2.63 1.84
C LEU A 32 -1.47 -1.49 1.08
N VAL A 33 -0.16 -1.36 1.24
CA VAL A 33 0.63 -0.34 0.54
C VAL A 33 0.49 -0.48 -0.98
N TYR A 34 0.55 -1.71 -1.49
CA TYR A 34 0.33 -1.99 -2.91
C TYR A 34 -1.08 -1.59 -3.37
N GLN A 35 -2.10 -1.89 -2.56
CA GLN A 35 -3.48 -1.54 -2.87
C GLN A 35 -3.70 -0.02 -2.91
N ILE A 36 -3.13 0.71 -1.95
CA ILE A 36 -3.19 2.17 -1.88
C ILE A 36 -2.46 2.81 -3.07
N ARG A 37 -1.31 2.26 -3.48
CA ARG A 37 -0.63 2.68 -4.72
C ARG A 37 -1.53 2.49 -5.95
N GLY A 38 -2.16 1.33 -6.05
CA GLY A 38 -3.14 1.05 -7.12
C GLY A 38 -4.30 2.04 -7.13
N PHE A 39 -4.77 2.46 -5.95
CA PHE A 39 -5.82 3.46 -5.79
C PHE A 39 -5.37 4.86 -6.17
N GLN A 40 -4.21 5.31 -5.69
CA GLN A 40 -3.61 6.59 -6.02
C GLN A 40 -3.48 6.79 -7.54
N LEU A 41 -3.03 5.76 -8.26
CA LEU A 41 -2.92 5.79 -9.72
C LEU A 41 -4.29 5.91 -10.42
N SER A 42 -5.33 5.29 -9.86
CA SER A 42 -6.67 5.28 -10.47
C SER A 42 -7.46 6.60 -10.33
N LYS A 43 -7.16 7.40 -9.30
CA LYS A 43 -7.91 8.62 -8.98
C LYS A 43 -7.26 9.92 -9.48
N LYS A 44 -6.27 9.83 -10.39
CA LYS A 44 -5.56 10.98 -10.98
C LYS A 44 -4.93 11.92 -9.93
N GLY A 45 -4.05 11.37 -9.09
CA GLY A 45 -3.06 12.16 -8.35
C GLY A 45 -3.38 12.48 -6.89
N GLY A 46 -2.44 13.18 -6.24
CA GLY A 46 -2.41 13.44 -4.79
C GLY A 46 -1.28 12.67 -4.09
N ARG A 47 -0.68 13.28 -3.08
CA ARG A 47 0.29 12.63 -2.17
C ARG A 47 -0.46 11.83 -1.11
N TYR A 48 0.00 10.61 -0.85
CA TYR A 48 -0.49 9.69 0.15
C TYR A 48 0.66 9.38 1.11
N VAL A 49 0.43 9.53 2.40
CA VAL A 49 1.37 9.20 3.45
C VAL A 49 0.69 8.18 4.36
N ILE A 50 1.26 6.98 4.44
CA ILE A 50 0.76 5.89 5.28
C ILE A 50 1.66 5.82 6.50
N VAL A 51 1.09 5.91 7.70
CA VAL A 51 1.81 5.92 8.97
C VAL A 51 1.53 4.62 9.69
N PHE A 52 2.57 3.85 10.00
CA PHE A 52 2.47 2.65 10.84
C PHE A 52 3.16 2.87 12.17
N ASP A 53 2.58 2.29 13.22
CA ASP A 53 3.18 2.26 14.53
C ASP A 53 4.43 1.37 14.62
N GLY A 54 5.42 1.86 15.35
CA GLY A 54 6.60 1.12 15.77
C GLY A 54 7.83 1.29 14.88
N THR A 55 8.99 0.96 15.46
CA THR A 55 10.30 0.98 14.81
C THR A 55 10.51 -0.29 13.98
N LYS A 56 10.20 -0.21 12.68
CA LYS A 56 10.72 -1.23 11.77
C LYS A 56 12.19 -0.88 11.46
N ILE A 57 13.13 -1.66 12.01
CA ILE A 57 14.44 -1.83 11.37
C ILE A 57 14.11 -2.34 9.97
N SER A 58 14.58 -1.63 8.95
CA SER A 58 14.31 -1.88 7.54
C SER A 58 14.68 -3.30 7.12
N SER A 59 13.79 -4.26 7.37
CA SER A 59 13.75 -5.53 6.66
C SER A 59 12.97 -5.24 5.39
N PHE A 60 13.73 -4.84 4.37
CA PHE A 60 13.41 -4.87 2.95
C PHE A 60 11.92 -4.91 2.60
N LEU A 61 11.28 -3.74 2.52
CA LEU A 61 10.39 -3.56 1.36
C LEU A 61 11.33 -3.55 0.15
N PRO A 62 11.11 -4.36 -0.90
CA PRO A 62 11.96 -4.34 -2.07
C PRO A 62 11.98 -2.91 -2.65
N ASN A 63 13.19 -2.35 -2.54
CA ASN A 63 13.69 -1.05 -2.98
C ASN A 63 13.18 0.24 -2.30
N PRO A 64 14.11 1.13 -1.87
CA PRO A 64 13.94 2.55 -2.15
C PRO A 64 13.96 2.68 -3.68
N VAL A 65 12.79 2.61 -4.30
CA VAL A 65 12.69 2.68 -5.76
C VAL A 65 13.26 4.02 -6.18
N THR A 66 14.24 3.95 -7.09
CA THR A 66 15.01 5.03 -7.68
C THR A 66 14.23 6.35 -7.78
N PRO A 67 14.83 7.50 -7.38
CA PRO A 67 14.16 8.81 -7.31
C PRO A 67 13.76 9.41 -8.68
N HIS A 68 13.65 8.60 -9.74
CA HIS A 68 13.49 9.07 -11.12
C HIS A 68 12.35 8.36 -11.88
N SER A 69 11.48 7.59 -11.19
CA SER A 69 10.29 7.03 -11.83
C SER A 69 9.07 7.95 -11.60
N PRO A 70 8.56 8.64 -12.64
CA PRO A 70 7.44 9.58 -12.50
C PRO A 70 6.18 8.87 -11.97
N GLY A 71 5.86 9.07 -10.69
CA GLY A 71 4.74 8.44 -10.00
C GLY A 71 5.08 7.80 -8.65
N HIS A 72 6.36 7.45 -8.41
CA HIS A 72 6.79 6.75 -7.20
C HIS A 72 6.86 7.64 -5.95
N GLU A 73 6.96 8.96 -6.12
CA GLU A 73 7.01 9.94 -5.02
C GLU A 73 5.64 10.22 -4.37
N ARG A 74 4.55 9.71 -4.94
CA ARG A 74 3.19 10.07 -4.51
C ARG A 74 2.64 9.21 -3.38
N VAL A 75 3.28 8.07 -3.06
CA VAL A 75 2.90 7.23 -1.90
C VAL A 75 4.13 6.98 -1.02
N GLN A 76 4.11 7.56 0.18
CA GLN A 76 5.16 7.43 1.19
C GLN A 76 4.66 6.55 2.34
N VAL A 77 5.53 5.69 2.86
CA VAL A 77 5.30 4.94 4.09
C VAL A 77 6.23 5.47 5.17
N ILE A 78 5.67 5.77 6.34
CA ILE A 78 6.37 6.27 7.52
C ILE A 78 6.12 5.29 8.66
N TYR A 79 7.18 4.94 9.38
CA TYR A 79 7.11 4.21 10.64
C TYR A 79 7.39 5.22 11.77
N SER A 80 6.42 5.44 12.64
CA SER A 80 6.55 6.41 13.73
C SER A 80 7.57 5.94 14.76
N ASN A 81 8.36 6.88 15.29
CA ASN A 81 9.17 6.62 16.48
C ASN A 81 8.29 6.86 17.72
N GLY A 82 7.54 5.84 18.13
CA GLY A 82 6.44 5.97 19.09
C GLY A 82 5.10 5.76 18.37
N SER A 83 4.06 6.50 18.79
CA SER A 83 2.69 6.33 18.31
C SER A 83 2.46 6.93 16.91
N ALA A 84 1.72 6.23 16.04
CA ALA A 84 1.26 6.73 14.76
C ALA A 84 0.26 7.88 14.96
N ASP A 85 -0.53 7.81 16.02
CA ASP A 85 -1.44 8.87 16.45
C ASP A 85 -0.68 10.16 16.75
N ASP A 86 0.36 10.10 17.60
CA ASP A 86 1.21 11.27 17.91
C ASP A 86 1.85 11.87 16.66
N PHE A 87 2.32 11.01 15.74
CA PHE A 87 2.87 11.46 14.47
C PHE A 87 1.83 12.21 13.64
N ILE A 88 0.61 11.64 13.49
CA ILE A 88 -0.46 12.24 12.71
C ILE A 88 -0.89 13.59 13.31
N LYS A 89 -1.10 13.63 14.63
CA LYS A 89 -1.42 14.86 15.37
C LYS A 89 -0.35 15.93 15.15
N SER A 90 0.92 15.58 15.37
CA SER A 90 2.04 16.51 15.22
C SER A 90 2.23 16.98 13.78
N TYR A 91 2.04 16.08 12.80
CA TYR A 91 2.11 16.43 11.38
C TYR A 91 1.04 17.45 10.98
N VAL A 92 -0.21 17.24 11.42
CA VAL A 92 -1.31 18.18 11.16
C VAL A 92 -1.07 19.52 11.85
N GLU A 93 -0.63 19.50 13.11
CA GLU A 93 -0.35 20.71 13.89
C GLU A 93 0.75 21.58 13.26
N LYS A 94 1.84 20.95 12.78
CA LYS A 94 2.99 21.66 12.18
C LYS A 94 2.81 21.94 10.69
N SER A 95 1.72 21.49 10.08
CA SER A 95 1.48 21.73 8.66
C SER A 95 1.17 23.20 8.41
N ALA A 96 1.79 23.78 7.39
CA ALA A 96 1.44 25.12 6.91
C ALA A 96 0.04 25.17 6.27
N ASN A 97 -0.40 24.05 5.66
CA ASN A 97 -1.66 23.96 4.91
C ASN A 97 -2.51 22.76 5.38
N PRO A 98 -2.96 22.72 6.65
CA PRO A 98 -3.70 21.58 7.18
C PRO A 98 -5.05 21.38 6.46
N LYS A 99 -5.63 22.44 5.90
CA LYS A 99 -6.87 22.40 5.11
C LYS A 99 -6.75 21.68 3.77
N GLU A 100 -5.55 21.26 3.37
CA GLU A 100 -5.33 20.40 2.21
C GLU A 100 -5.12 18.92 2.59
N ILE A 101 -5.11 18.61 3.89
CA ILE A 101 -4.92 17.27 4.44
C ILE A 101 -6.28 16.59 4.58
N ILE A 102 -6.37 15.36 4.10
CA ILE A 102 -7.46 14.43 4.36
C ILE A 102 -6.87 13.35 5.27
N VAL A 103 -7.41 13.21 6.47
CA VAL A 103 -6.97 12.16 7.40
C VAL A 103 -7.85 10.93 7.21
N VAL A 104 -7.23 9.75 7.15
CA VAL A 104 -7.95 8.47 7.09
C VAL A 104 -7.72 7.72 8.38
N THR A 105 -8.74 7.66 9.23
CA THR A 105 -8.74 6.90 10.49
C THR A 105 -10.17 6.80 11.04
N SER A 106 -10.44 5.76 11.82
CA SER A 106 -11.62 5.61 12.66
C SER A 106 -11.30 5.81 14.15
N ASP A 107 -10.07 6.21 14.49
CA ASP A 107 -9.66 6.48 15.88
C ASP A 107 -10.20 7.83 16.38
N ASN A 108 -11.00 7.79 17.45
CA ASN A 108 -11.64 8.98 18.01
C ASN A 108 -10.65 9.98 18.60
N GLU A 109 -9.50 9.53 19.11
CA GLU A 109 -8.48 10.41 19.68
C GLU A 109 -7.82 11.26 18.58
N ILE A 110 -7.45 10.62 17.45
CA ILE A 110 -6.97 11.34 16.27
C ILE A 110 -8.06 12.29 15.76
N ILE A 111 -9.29 11.80 15.55
CA ILE A 111 -10.41 12.58 15.00
C ILE A 111 -10.66 13.85 15.82
N ASN A 112 -10.75 13.72 17.14
CA ASN A 112 -11.03 14.84 18.03
C ASN A 112 -9.91 15.89 17.99
N SER A 113 -8.66 15.47 17.82
CA SER A 113 -7.50 16.36 17.73
C SER A 113 -7.42 17.11 16.38
N VAL A 114 -7.66 16.42 15.26
CA VAL A 114 -7.35 16.96 13.92
C VAL A 114 -8.54 17.54 13.16
N SER A 115 -9.77 17.09 13.44
CA SER A 115 -10.96 17.35 12.61
C SER A 115 -11.21 18.84 12.31
N LYS A 116 -10.98 19.73 13.29
CA LYS A 116 -11.18 21.18 13.13
C LYS A 116 -10.12 21.85 12.22
N ARG A 117 -8.93 21.24 12.07
CA ARG A 117 -7.79 21.81 11.34
C ARG A 117 -7.70 21.30 9.90
N VAL A 118 -8.07 20.04 9.68
CA VAL A 118 -7.92 19.38 8.39
C VAL A 118 -9.04 19.75 7.41
N LYS A 119 -8.94 19.24 6.16
CA LYS A 119 -10.00 19.38 5.15
C LYS A 119 -11.27 18.62 5.56
N TYR A 120 -11.09 17.33 5.84
CA TYR A 120 -12.07 16.41 6.41
C TYR A 120 -11.36 15.13 6.86
N VAL A 121 -12.05 14.35 7.68
CA VAL A 121 -11.63 12.99 8.06
C VAL A 121 -12.49 11.99 7.30
N VAL A 122 -11.86 10.92 6.82
CA VAL A 122 -12.53 9.76 6.22
C VAL A 122 -12.32 8.58 7.16
N SER A 123 -13.39 7.85 7.48
CA SER A 123 -13.26 6.64 8.29
C SER A 123 -12.46 5.56 7.56
N SER A 124 -11.79 4.69 8.31
CA SER A 124 -11.07 3.56 7.72
C SER A 124 -12.01 2.60 6.99
N ASP A 125 -13.24 2.42 7.48
CA ASP A 125 -14.30 1.64 6.84
C ASP A 125 -14.69 2.19 5.47
N GLU A 126 -14.93 3.50 5.37
CA GLU A 126 -15.25 4.15 4.10
C GLU A 126 -14.09 4.02 3.12
N PHE A 127 -12.86 4.25 3.58
CA PHE A 127 -11.69 4.14 2.72
C PHE A 127 -11.43 2.68 2.29
N ALA A 128 -11.65 1.70 3.17
CA ALA A 128 -11.56 0.28 2.85
C ALA A 128 -12.58 -0.13 1.77
N LYS A 129 -13.81 0.40 1.82
CA LYS A 129 -14.82 0.19 0.76
C LYS A 129 -14.35 0.77 -0.58
N LEU A 130 -13.76 1.97 -0.58
CA LEU A 130 -13.20 2.57 -1.79
C LEU A 130 -12.07 1.73 -2.41
N LEU A 131 -11.21 1.13 -1.58
CA LEU A 131 -10.20 0.19 -2.04
C LEU A 131 -10.85 -1.07 -2.63
N ALA A 132 -11.78 -1.70 -1.91
CA ALA A 132 -12.46 -2.92 -2.35
C ALA A 132 -13.18 -2.72 -3.70
N ASP A 133 -13.92 -1.63 -3.86
CA ASP A 133 -14.64 -1.28 -5.09
C ASP A 133 -13.71 -1.13 -6.29
N LEU A 134 -12.53 -0.53 -6.10
CA LEU A 134 -11.55 -0.38 -7.17
C LEU A 134 -11.07 -1.76 -7.65
N PHE A 135 -10.75 -2.66 -6.72
CA PHE A 135 -10.26 -3.99 -7.06
C PHE A 135 -11.36 -4.88 -7.64
N ALA A 136 -12.61 -4.75 -7.16
CA ALA A 136 -13.77 -5.41 -7.74
C ALA A 136 -14.00 -4.97 -9.19
N LYS A 137 -13.96 -3.65 -9.47
CA LYS A 137 -14.08 -3.11 -10.83
C LYS A 137 -12.95 -3.57 -11.75
N ARG A 138 -11.72 -3.68 -11.25
CA ARG A 138 -10.59 -4.26 -12.01
C ARG A 138 -10.79 -5.75 -12.31
N LYS A 139 -11.40 -6.51 -11.40
CA LYS A 139 -11.73 -7.93 -11.63
C LYS A 139 -12.85 -8.08 -12.66
N ALA A 140 -13.88 -7.23 -12.61
CA ALA A 140 -15.00 -7.25 -13.54
C ALA A 140 -14.63 -6.76 -14.96
N SER A 141 -13.67 -5.84 -15.08
CA SER A 141 -13.17 -5.32 -16.37
C SER A 141 -12.09 -6.20 -17.00
N ARG A 142 -11.58 -7.22 -16.29
CA ARG A 142 -10.78 -8.28 -16.89
C ARG A 142 -11.73 -9.23 -17.63
N ASP A 143 -11.94 -8.96 -18.91
CA ASP A 143 -12.50 -9.95 -19.83
C ASP A 143 -11.70 -11.26 -19.69
N PRO A 144 -12.32 -12.41 -19.39
CA PRO A 144 -11.63 -13.70 -19.26
C PRO A 144 -10.75 -14.04 -20.46
N LYS A 145 -11.09 -13.50 -21.65
CA LYS A 145 -10.33 -13.69 -22.89
C LYS A 145 -9.00 -12.91 -22.96
N THR A 146 -8.78 -11.92 -22.09
CA THR A 146 -7.54 -11.12 -22.07
C THR A 146 -6.53 -11.61 -21.03
N SER A 147 -6.95 -12.42 -20.05
CA SER A 147 -6.03 -13.04 -19.08
C SER A 147 -5.20 -14.19 -19.66
N GLU A 148 -5.60 -14.77 -20.79
CA GLU A 148 -4.76 -15.72 -21.54
C GLU A 148 -3.64 -15.01 -22.34
N ARG A 149 -3.75 -13.69 -22.57
CA ARG A 149 -2.75 -12.92 -23.32
C ARG A 149 -1.85 -12.11 -22.41
N ARG A 150 -1.06 -12.79 -21.58
CA ARG A 150 0.25 -12.28 -21.11
C ARG A 150 1.11 -13.31 -20.35
N TYR A 151 0.85 -14.59 -20.48
CA TYR A 151 1.97 -15.52 -20.59
C TYR A 151 2.53 -15.34 -21.99
N PHE A 152 3.54 -14.48 -22.15
CA PHE A 152 4.48 -14.72 -23.24
C PHE A 152 5.07 -16.09 -22.95
N SER A 153 4.50 -17.13 -23.54
CA SER A 153 5.13 -18.44 -23.60
C SER A 153 6.45 -18.20 -24.33
N LEU A 154 7.54 -18.03 -23.59
CA LEU A 154 8.86 -17.92 -24.16
C LEU A 154 9.03 -19.08 -25.12
N SER A 155 9.48 -18.80 -26.34
CA SER A 155 9.77 -19.86 -27.29
C SER A 155 10.83 -20.79 -26.67
N PRO A 156 10.86 -22.08 -27.03
CA PRO A 156 11.85 -23.02 -26.51
C PRO A 156 13.30 -22.50 -26.64
N ALA A 157 13.60 -21.75 -27.71
CA ALA A 157 14.89 -21.12 -27.93
C ALA A 157 15.19 -19.95 -26.96
N GLU A 158 14.19 -19.14 -26.62
CA GLU A 158 14.35 -18.09 -25.60
C GLU A 158 14.54 -18.71 -24.22
N VAL A 159 13.80 -19.78 -23.90
CA VAL A 159 13.98 -20.52 -22.64
C VAL A 159 15.40 -21.08 -22.53
N GLU A 160 15.94 -21.68 -23.58
CA GLU A 160 17.34 -22.14 -23.59
C GLU A 160 18.35 -21.01 -23.43
N LYS A 161 18.12 -19.89 -24.13
CA LYS A 161 18.98 -18.71 -24.00
C LYS A 161 19.00 -18.19 -22.57
N TRP A 162 17.85 -18.09 -21.92
CA TRP A 162 17.76 -17.64 -20.53
C TRP A 162 18.33 -18.68 -19.55
N LYS A 163 18.13 -19.98 -19.77
CA LYS A 163 18.77 -21.04 -18.96
C LYS A 163 20.30 -20.92 -18.98
N LYS A 164 20.88 -20.62 -20.13
CA LYS A 164 22.32 -20.40 -20.28
C LYS A 164 22.80 -19.11 -19.63
N VAL A 165 22.01 -18.04 -19.71
CA VAL A 165 22.33 -16.74 -19.07
C VAL A 165 22.27 -16.83 -17.54
N PHE A 166 21.33 -17.60 -16.99
CA PHE A 166 21.12 -17.72 -15.54
C PHE A 166 21.77 -18.97 -14.91
N GLY A 167 22.46 -19.81 -15.69
CA GLY A 167 23.20 -20.98 -15.19
C GLY A 167 22.31 -22.04 -14.54
N VAL A 168 21.07 -22.20 -14.99
CA VAL A 168 20.13 -23.19 -14.42
C VAL A 168 20.27 -24.51 -15.18
N ASP A 169 20.99 -25.46 -14.58
CA ASP A 169 21.10 -26.83 -15.09
C ASP A 169 19.90 -27.70 -14.66
N LYS A 170 19.64 -28.75 -15.44
CA LYS A 170 18.42 -29.58 -15.37
C LYS A 170 18.21 -30.34 -14.05
N ASP A 171 19.18 -30.35 -13.14
CA ASP A 171 19.13 -31.16 -11.92
C ASP A 171 18.53 -30.45 -10.69
N THR A 172 18.02 -29.21 -10.81
CA THR A 172 17.54 -28.46 -9.63
C THR A 172 16.04 -28.59 -9.33
N PHE A 173 15.30 -29.44 -10.05
CA PHE A 173 13.87 -29.63 -9.78
C PHE A 173 13.46 -31.10 -9.88
N GLU A 174 13.81 -31.89 -8.87
CA GLU A 174 13.00 -33.03 -8.46
C GLU A 174 12.11 -32.57 -7.28
N ILE A 175 10.80 -32.73 -7.43
CA ILE A 175 9.79 -32.61 -6.36
C ILE A 175 9.28 -34.04 -6.10
#